data_AF-A0AAU2QB25-F1
#
_entry.id   AF-A0AAU2QB25-F1
#
_cell.length_a   1.000
_cell.length_b   1.000
_cell.length_c   1.000
_cell.angle_alpha   90.00
_cell.angle_beta   90.00
_cell.angle_gamma   90.00
#
_symmetry.space_group_name_H-M   'P 1'
#
loop_
_entity.id
_entity.type
_entity.pdbx_description
1 polymer ?
#
loop_
_entity_poly.entity_id
_entity_poly.type
_entity_poly.pdbx_seq_one_letter_code
_entity_poly.pdbx_strand_id
1 'polypeptide(L)'
;MPGLLVIAIVAAVTVGAWLQFGERQALDTVYTAGRSDRDRIDVDATIQRVDAAGREMTLRVLVTPRGTLAEAGGVSPVEDLTVQTSTATRGDLAFKAHQRISTMDVPVALTGGSITDYPFDSYGADVEFGAVLGGEKVPVRVTLSNNDVLFSATVDASTAQDIAVLDIGLARSNSVFVFAVFMMLAMWALAVSVLIGGWYLVTRRKGLTWPALGWMAATLFALAAFRNTAPGAPPIGCLLDYIAFLWAETVIAFCLITVVITGIRAEPRTGAPAAAPADAPTEGSTTQSP
;
A
#
# COMPACT_ATOMS: atom_id res chain seq x y z
N MET A 1 -20.00 8.88 -26.32
CA MET A 1 -19.29 7.94 -25.43
C MET A 1 -17.76 7.99 -25.51
N PRO A 2 -17.07 8.08 -26.67
CA PRO A 2 -15.60 8.07 -26.69
C PRO A 2 -14.94 9.30 -26.05
N GLY A 3 -15.57 10.49 -26.16
CA GLY A 3 -15.05 11.71 -25.52
C GLY A 3 -15.00 11.63 -23.99
N LEU A 4 -15.93 10.90 -23.37
CA LEU A 4 -16.00 10.77 -21.91
C LEU A 4 -14.88 9.85 -21.37
N LEU A 5 -14.53 8.80 -22.13
CA LEU A 5 -13.39 7.94 -21.85
C LEU A 5 -12.07 8.70 -21.94
N VAL A 6 -11.90 9.51 -22.99
CA VAL A 6 -10.67 10.31 -23.19
C VAL A 6 -10.51 11.35 -22.08
N ILE A 7 -11.61 12.02 -21.69
CA ILE A 7 -11.58 12.97 -20.57
C ILE A 7 -11.22 12.27 -19.26
N ALA A 8 -11.77 11.08 -18.99
CA ALA A 8 -11.44 10.30 -17.79
C ALA A 8 -9.96 9.89 -17.76
N ILE A 9 -9.40 9.47 -18.90
CA ILE A 9 -7.98 9.09 -19.00
C ILE A 9 -7.08 10.32 -18.79
N VAL A 10 -7.38 11.44 -19.45
CA VAL A 10 -6.60 12.68 -19.30
C VAL A 10 -6.66 13.18 -17.86
N ALA A 11 -7.84 13.17 -17.23
CA ALA A 11 -8.01 13.52 -15.83
C ALA A 11 -7.21 12.61 -14.89
N ALA A 12 -7.20 11.29 -15.14
CA ALA A 12 -6.41 10.35 -14.35
C ALA A 12 -4.90 10.63 -14.48
N VAL A 13 -4.41 10.92 -15.69
CA VAL A 13 -3.00 11.23 -15.94
C VAL A 13 -2.60 12.55 -15.29
N THR A 14 -3.42 13.60 -15.38
CA THR A 14 -3.11 14.90 -14.78
C THR A 14 -3.12 14.84 -13.26
N VAL A 15 -4.09 14.12 -12.66
CA VAL A 15 -4.11 13.88 -11.21
C VAL A 15 -2.86 13.10 -10.79
N GLY A 16 -2.51 12.03 -11.51
CA GLY A 16 -1.30 11.25 -11.22
C GLY A 16 -0.02 12.08 -11.27
N ALA A 17 0.12 12.93 -12.29
CA ALA A 17 1.27 13.82 -12.41
C ALA A 17 1.32 14.85 -11.27
N TRP A 18 0.18 15.46 -10.92
CA TRP A 18 0.09 16.43 -9.84
C TRP A 18 0.45 15.83 -8.47
N LEU A 19 -0.03 14.62 -8.18
CA LEU A 19 0.32 13.88 -6.97
C LEU A 19 1.82 13.60 -6.88
N GLN A 20 2.43 13.16 -7.99
CA GLN A 20 3.88 12.93 -8.06
C GLN A 20 4.71 14.18 -7.74
N PHE A 21 4.30 15.36 -8.23
CA PHE A 21 4.99 16.60 -7.91
C PHE A 21 4.84 16.99 -6.44
N GLY A 22 3.63 16.85 -5.87
CA GLY A 22 3.38 17.13 -4.46
C GLY A 22 4.17 16.20 -3.53
N GLU A 23 4.30 14.93 -3.88
CA GLU A 23 5.08 13.96 -3.08
C GLU A 23 6.56 14.26 -3.07
N ARG A 24 7.14 14.64 -4.21
CA ARG A 24 8.55 15.04 -4.26
C ARG A 24 8.83 16.22 -3.33
N GLN A 25 7.95 17.23 -3.34
CA GLN A 25 8.08 18.37 -2.43
C GLN A 25 7.94 17.96 -0.96
N ALA A 26 7.05 17.03 -0.64
CA ALA A 26 6.90 16.50 0.71
C ALA A 26 8.13 15.71 1.18
N LEU A 27 8.75 14.93 0.29
CA LEU A 27 9.98 14.17 0.59
C LEU A 27 11.22 15.07 0.72
N ASP A 28 11.28 16.15 -0.05
CA ASP A 28 12.34 17.17 0.03
C ASP A 28 12.20 18.07 1.28
N THR A 29 11.13 17.93 2.06
CA THR A 29 10.92 18.73 3.27
C THR A 29 11.87 18.27 4.37
N VAL A 30 12.60 19.24 4.93
CA VAL A 30 13.58 19.03 5.99
C VAL A 30 13.14 19.78 7.23
N TYR A 31 13.07 19.06 8.35
CA TYR A 31 12.77 19.62 9.67
C TYR A 31 14.05 19.79 10.46
N THR A 32 14.14 20.83 11.28
CA THR A 32 15.34 21.09 12.09
C THR A 32 14.94 21.43 13.52
N ALA A 33 15.59 20.79 14.49
CA ALA A 33 15.46 21.05 15.92
C ALA A 33 16.85 21.30 16.54
N GLY A 34 16.90 21.96 17.68
CA GLY A 34 18.14 22.15 18.44
C GLY A 34 18.88 23.45 18.14
N ARG A 35 20.08 23.59 18.72
CA ARG A 35 20.84 24.85 18.71
C ARG A 35 21.90 24.88 17.62
N SER A 36 22.06 26.04 16.98
CA SER A 36 23.02 26.22 15.88
C SER A 36 24.35 26.83 16.33
N ASP A 37 24.83 26.49 17.53
CA ASP A 37 26.11 26.97 18.07
C ASP A 37 27.30 26.55 17.18
N ARG A 38 28.44 27.23 17.31
CA ARG A 38 29.66 26.91 16.53
C ARG A 38 30.18 25.50 16.84
N ASP A 39 30.21 25.18 18.12
CA ASP A 39 30.63 23.88 18.67
C ASP A 39 29.37 23.13 19.08
N ARG A 40 29.03 22.09 18.31
CA ARG A 40 27.79 21.31 18.47
C ARG A 40 27.92 19.95 17.81
N ILE A 41 26.94 19.07 18.05
CA ILE A 41 26.78 17.82 17.33
C ILE A 41 25.61 17.97 16.35
N ASP A 42 25.89 17.83 15.05
CA ASP A 42 24.85 17.72 14.02
C ASP A 42 24.40 16.26 13.93
N VAL A 43 23.09 16.03 13.97
CA VAL A 43 22.46 14.71 13.85
C VAL A 43 21.55 14.76 12.62
N ASP A 44 22.00 14.16 11.53
CA ASP A 44 21.21 14.00 10.31
C ASP A 44 20.44 12.69 10.40
N ALA A 45 19.13 12.80 10.60
CA ALA A 45 18.21 11.69 10.71
C ALA A 45 17.34 11.61 9.45
N THR A 46 17.20 10.41 8.88
CA THR A 46 16.37 10.17 7.70
C THR A 46 15.48 8.96 7.94
N ILE A 47 14.17 9.14 7.84
CA ILE A 47 13.22 8.02 7.85
C ILE A 47 13.45 7.22 6.58
N GLN A 48 13.94 5.99 6.72
CA GLN A 48 14.21 5.11 5.57
C GLN A 48 13.01 4.25 5.21
N ARG A 49 12.29 3.78 6.24
CA ARG A 49 11.17 2.87 6.07
C ARG A 49 10.27 2.90 7.30
N VAL A 50 8.97 2.86 7.08
CA VAL A 50 7.93 2.70 8.09
C VAL A 50 7.27 1.33 7.90
N ASP A 51 7.42 0.46 8.88
CA ASP A 51 6.73 -0.82 8.96
C ASP A 51 5.52 -0.69 9.89
N ALA A 52 4.38 -0.34 9.30
CA ALA A 52 3.12 -0.21 10.04
C ALA A 52 2.65 -1.55 10.66
N ALA A 53 2.98 -2.69 10.03
CA ALA A 53 2.57 -4.01 10.52
C ALA A 53 3.43 -4.42 11.73
N GLY A 54 4.74 -4.17 11.64
CA GLY A 54 5.71 -4.34 12.72
C GLY A 54 5.64 -3.26 13.81
N ARG A 55 4.90 -2.17 13.58
CA ARG A 55 4.83 -0.98 14.45
C ARG A 55 6.20 -0.38 14.75
N GLU A 56 7.05 -0.30 13.73
CA GLU A 56 8.42 0.20 13.84
C GLU A 56 8.79 1.03 12.61
N MET A 57 9.55 2.11 12.78
CA MET A 57 10.23 2.78 11.68
C MET A 57 11.74 2.64 11.80
N THR A 58 12.42 2.64 10.67
CA THR A 58 13.87 2.64 10.59
C THR A 58 14.37 4.05 10.34
N LEU A 59 15.01 4.63 11.36
CA LEU A 59 15.62 5.96 11.30
C LEU A 59 17.12 5.82 11.04
N ARG A 60 17.58 6.28 9.88
CA ARG A 60 19.00 6.32 9.56
C ARG A 60 19.62 7.57 10.14
N VAL A 61 20.58 7.41 11.04
CA VAL A 61 21.21 8.50 11.77
C VAL A 61 22.68 8.61 11.40
N LEU A 62 23.10 9.82 11.01
CA LEU A 62 24.50 10.20 10.87
C LEU A 62 24.82 11.31 11.88
N VAL A 63 25.86 11.09 12.67
CA VAL A 63 26.31 12.04 13.69
C VAL A 63 27.58 12.73 13.21
N THR A 64 27.60 14.05 13.22
CA THR A 64 28.71 14.87 12.76
C THR A 64 29.10 15.89 13.83
N PRO A 65 30.22 15.67 14.56
CA PRO A 65 30.76 16.68 15.47
C PRO A 65 31.18 17.93 14.69
N ARG A 66 30.97 19.12 15.26
CA ARG A 66 31.30 20.41 14.64
C ARG A 66 32.21 21.25 15.52
N GLY A 67 32.99 22.10 14.86
CA GLY A 67 33.85 23.07 15.54
C GLY A 67 34.98 22.38 16.30
N THR A 68 35.18 22.75 17.56
CA THR A 68 36.24 22.19 18.41
C THR A 68 35.98 20.76 18.87
N LEU A 69 34.76 20.25 18.68
CA LEU A 69 34.36 18.88 19.07
C LEU A 69 34.79 17.81 18.06
N ALA A 70 35.34 18.22 16.90
CA ALA A 70 35.68 17.35 15.79
C ALA A 70 37.19 17.37 15.49
N GLU A 71 37.72 16.24 15.06
CA GLU A 71 39.08 16.18 14.52
C GLU A 71 39.20 16.89 13.15
N ALA A 72 40.44 17.13 12.72
CA ALA A 72 40.73 17.65 11.39
C ALA A 72 40.10 16.76 10.30
N GLY A 73 39.08 17.29 9.61
CA GLY A 73 38.29 16.55 8.62
C GLY A 73 36.84 16.28 9.03
N GLY A 74 36.44 16.53 10.28
CA GLY A 74 35.04 16.60 10.71
C GLY A 74 34.29 15.27 10.81
N VAL A 75 35.00 14.13 10.78
CA VAL A 75 34.41 12.78 10.68
C VAL A 75 34.59 11.91 11.94
N SER A 76 35.35 12.40 12.92
CA SER A 76 35.66 11.72 14.17
C SER A 76 35.52 12.69 15.35
N PRO A 77 35.00 12.25 16.50
CA PRO A 77 34.95 13.08 17.71
C PRO A 77 36.33 13.15 18.37
N VAL A 78 36.64 14.27 19.03
CA VAL A 78 37.91 14.45 19.76
C VAL A 78 37.99 13.65 21.06
N GLU A 79 36.84 13.30 21.64
CA GLU A 79 36.69 12.51 22.86
C GLU A 79 35.55 11.49 22.70
N ASP A 80 35.33 10.64 23.71
CA ASP A 80 34.22 9.69 23.70
C ASP A 80 32.88 10.45 23.64
N LEU A 81 32.11 10.20 22.59
CA LEU A 81 30.82 10.83 22.31
C LEU A 81 29.69 9.82 22.52
N THR A 82 28.70 10.20 23.31
CA THR A 82 27.44 9.46 23.46
C THR A 82 26.29 10.34 23.01
N VAL A 83 25.56 9.90 21.99
CA VAL A 83 24.30 10.52 21.57
C VAL A 83 23.16 9.80 22.29
N GLN A 84 22.53 10.52 23.19
CA GLN A 84 21.39 10.05 23.97
C GLN A 84 20.14 10.11 23.11
N THR A 85 19.34 9.05 23.15
CA THR A 85 18.12 8.95 22.33
C THR A 85 16.87 8.72 23.20
N SER A 86 15.67 8.87 22.63
CA SER A 86 14.42 8.67 23.37
C SER A 86 14.20 7.21 23.76
N THR A 87 13.29 6.97 24.70
CA THR A 87 12.87 5.62 25.11
C THR A 87 12.17 4.83 24.00
N ALA A 88 11.76 5.50 22.91
CA ALA A 88 11.18 4.84 21.74
C ALA A 88 12.24 4.13 20.88
N THR A 89 13.52 4.43 21.08
CA THR A 89 14.66 3.74 20.44
C THR A 89 15.17 2.61 21.33
N ARG A 90 16.00 1.71 20.77
CA ARG A 90 16.61 0.60 21.53
C ARG A 90 17.87 1.00 22.33
N GLY A 91 18.15 2.29 22.49
CA GLY A 91 19.25 2.80 23.33
C GLY A 91 20.15 3.81 22.64
N ASP A 92 21.11 4.32 23.41
CA ASP A 92 22.02 5.40 23.01
C ASP A 92 23.07 4.96 21.99
N LEU A 93 23.56 5.92 21.21
CA LEU A 93 24.62 5.70 20.22
C LEU A 93 25.97 6.13 20.80
N ALA A 94 26.89 5.18 20.96
CA ALA A 94 28.22 5.44 21.52
C ALA A 94 29.30 5.40 20.43
N PHE A 95 30.16 6.42 20.42
CA PHE A 95 31.28 6.58 19.50
C PHE A 95 32.56 6.86 20.29
N LYS A 96 33.63 6.11 20.01
CA LYS A 96 34.92 6.31 20.68
C LYS A 96 35.68 7.50 20.13
N ALA A 97 36.47 8.13 20.99
CA ALA A 97 37.41 9.18 20.60
C ALA A 97 38.24 8.74 19.39
N HIS A 98 38.43 9.64 18.44
CA HIS A 98 39.24 9.44 17.22
C HIS A 98 38.72 8.35 16.27
N GLN A 99 37.59 7.72 16.58
CA GLN A 99 36.98 6.73 15.71
C GLN A 99 36.05 7.41 14.70
N ARG A 100 36.19 7.04 13.43
CA ARG A 100 35.31 7.53 12.37
C ARG A 100 33.87 7.12 12.66
N ILE A 101 32.97 8.09 12.58
CA ILE A 101 31.53 7.85 12.71
C ILE A 101 31.00 7.31 11.38
N SER A 102 30.25 6.22 11.47
CA SER A 102 29.45 5.68 10.37
C SER A 102 27.96 5.88 10.65
N THR A 103 27.18 5.95 9.57
CA THR A 103 25.73 5.95 9.64
C THR A 103 25.20 4.68 10.33
N MET A 104 24.14 4.83 11.14
CA MET A 104 23.50 3.73 11.86
C MET A 104 22.00 3.72 11.58
N ASP A 105 21.43 2.54 11.42
CA ASP A 105 19.96 2.37 11.31
C ASP A 105 19.41 2.09 12.71
N VAL A 106 18.62 3.03 13.21
CA VAL A 106 18.02 3.02 14.55
C VAL A 106 16.54 2.65 14.43
N PRO A 107 16.12 1.50 14.98
CA PRO A 107 14.69 1.18 15.08
C PRO A 107 14.00 2.12 16.07
N VAL A 108 12.85 2.66 15.68
CA VAL A 108 12.00 3.50 16.53
C VAL A 108 10.59 2.91 16.56
N ALA A 109 10.06 2.69 17.76
CA ALA A 109 8.72 2.16 17.94
C ALA A 109 7.63 3.17 17.54
N LEU A 110 6.58 2.70 16.87
CA LEU A 110 5.43 3.50 16.47
C LEU A 110 4.29 3.40 17.50
N THR A 111 3.72 4.55 17.83
CA THR A 111 2.59 4.71 18.75
C THR A 111 1.33 5.12 18.01
N GLY A 112 0.17 4.92 18.64
CA GLY A 112 -1.13 5.25 18.05
C GLY A 112 -1.47 4.45 16.79
N GLY A 113 -2.64 4.73 16.21
CA GLY A 113 -3.06 4.15 14.94
C GLY A 113 -3.39 2.66 14.95
N SER A 114 -4.18 2.27 13.96
CA SER A 114 -4.41 0.87 13.60
C SER A 114 -4.15 0.65 12.12
N ILE A 115 -3.38 -0.38 11.79
CA ILE A 115 -3.16 -0.79 10.40
C ILE A 115 -4.45 -1.25 9.70
N THR A 116 -5.48 -1.60 10.48
CA THR A 116 -6.80 -1.92 9.94
C THR A 116 -7.46 -0.73 9.27
N ASP A 117 -7.04 0.50 9.58
CA ASP A 117 -7.66 1.71 9.04
C ASP A 117 -7.09 2.10 7.67
N TYR A 118 -6.15 1.30 7.13
CA TYR A 118 -5.58 1.51 5.80
C TYR A 118 -6.64 1.80 4.74
N PRO A 119 -6.49 2.86 3.91
CA PRO A 119 -5.31 3.73 3.76
C PRO A 119 -5.34 5.01 4.63
N PHE A 120 -6.26 5.11 5.60
CA PHE A 120 -6.41 6.27 6.48
C PHE A 120 -5.65 6.14 7.80
N ASP A 121 -4.79 5.11 7.91
CA ASP A 121 -3.99 4.87 9.09
C ASP A 121 -2.96 5.97 9.31
N SER A 122 -2.77 6.34 10.58
CA SER A 122 -1.80 7.33 11.03
C SER A 122 -1.12 6.88 12.31
N TYR A 123 0.15 7.22 12.47
CA TYR A 123 1.01 6.79 13.58
C TYR A 123 1.80 7.97 14.11
N GLY A 124 2.21 7.89 15.38
CA GLY A 124 3.08 8.86 16.04
C GLY A 124 4.40 8.22 16.46
N ALA A 125 5.47 9.00 16.52
CA ALA A 125 6.74 8.59 17.12
C ALA A 125 7.45 9.79 17.76
N ASP A 126 7.89 9.59 19.00
CA ASP A 126 8.63 10.61 19.76
C ASP A 126 10.12 10.29 19.74
N VAL A 127 10.91 11.17 19.13
CA VAL A 127 12.36 11.01 19.04
C VAL A 127 13.06 12.21 19.69
N GLU A 128 13.97 11.92 20.59
CA GLU A 128 14.78 12.91 21.29
C GLU A 128 16.25 12.64 21.01
N PHE A 129 17.04 13.70 20.89
CA PHE A 129 18.48 13.63 20.75
C PHE A 129 19.19 14.59 21.70
N GLY A 130 20.00 14.04 22.59
CA GLY A 130 20.99 14.76 23.39
C GLY A 130 22.40 14.27 23.07
N ALA A 131 23.42 15.01 23.47
CA ALA A 131 24.80 14.58 23.29
C ALA A 131 25.65 14.89 24.52
N VAL A 132 26.52 13.94 24.84
CA VAL A 132 27.51 14.02 25.90
C VAL A 132 28.87 13.69 25.30
N LEU A 133 29.83 14.61 25.40
CA LEU A 133 31.21 14.44 24.96
C LEU A 133 32.12 14.52 26.18
N GLY A 134 32.95 13.50 26.43
CA GLY A 134 33.87 13.51 27.57
C GLY A 134 33.20 13.54 28.95
N GLY A 135 31.89 13.28 29.02
CA GLY A 135 31.09 13.42 30.23
C GLY A 135 30.38 14.78 30.38
N GLU A 136 30.61 15.73 29.50
CA GLU A 136 29.94 17.03 29.48
C GLU A 136 28.83 17.10 28.42
N LYS A 137 27.71 17.74 28.75
CA LYS A 137 26.61 17.95 27.80
C LYS A 137 27.03 18.97 26.75
N VAL A 138 26.80 18.64 25.47
CA VAL A 138 27.10 19.53 24.35
C VAL A 138 25.84 19.82 23.53
N PRO A 139 25.72 21.02 22.92
CA PRO A 139 24.56 21.36 22.10
C PRO A 139 24.38 20.40 20.92
N VAL A 140 23.12 20.06 20.64
CA VAL A 140 22.73 19.22 19.50
C VAL A 140 21.89 20.03 18.52
N ARG A 141 22.08 19.77 17.22
CA ARG A 141 21.19 20.16 16.14
C ARG A 141 20.76 18.92 15.38
N VAL A 142 19.46 18.68 15.27
CA VAL A 142 18.90 17.57 14.53
C VAL A 142 18.31 18.09 13.23
N THR A 143 18.57 17.38 12.15
CA THR A 143 17.93 17.56 10.85
C THR A 143 17.19 16.28 10.52
N LEU A 144 15.87 16.34 10.35
CA LEU A 144 15.04 15.19 10.00
C LEU A 144 14.53 15.32 8.55
N SER A 145 14.69 14.26 7.78
CA SER A 145 14.20 14.10 6.41
C SER A 145 13.42 12.79 6.26
N ASN A 146 12.58 12.69 5.22
CA ASN A 146 11.82 11.48 4.94
C ASN A 146 12.16 10.95 3.55
N ASN A 147 12.52 9.67 3.47
CA ASN A 147 12.81 8.96 2.22
C ASN A 147 11.80 7.83 1.94
N ASP A 148 10.85 7.60 2.86
CA ASP A 148 9.78 6.62 2.65
C ASP A 148 8.68 7.23 1.77
N VAL A 149 8.48 6.68 0.58
CA VAL A 149 7.46 7.14 -0.40
C VAL A 149 6.04 6.71 -0.04
N LEU A 150 5.87 5.73 0.84
CA LEU A 150 4.56 5.23 1.26
C LEU A 150 3.94 6.06 2.39
N PHE A 151 4.76 6.87 3.06
CA PHE A 151 4.36 7.69 4.19
C PHE A 151 4.78 9.14 3.99
N SER A 152 3.93 10.06 4.45
CA SER A 152 4.28 11.45 4.62
C SER A 152 4.52 11.71 6.11
N ALA A 153 5.55 12.50 6.41
CA ALA A 153 5.94 12.84 7.76
C ALA A 153 5.63 14.32 8.05
N THR A 154 4.92 14.56 9.14
CA THR A 154 4.73 15.88 9.75
C THR A 154 5.47 15.90 11.07
N VAL A 155 6.29 16.92 11.30
CA VAL A 155 7.17 16.94 12.47
C VAL A 155 6.97 18.25 13.22
N ASP A 156 6.65 18.14 14.51
CA ASP A 156 6.79 19.26 15.44
C ASP A 156 8.17 19.19 16.11
N ALA A 157 9.02 20.14 15.73
CA ALA A 157 10.41 20.21 16.13
C ALA A 157 10.58 21.25 17.24
N SER A 158 11.01 20.80 18.42
CA SER A 158 11.22 21.68 19.57
C SER A 158 12.57 21.41 20.25
N THR A 159 12.92 22.25 21.22
CA THR A 159 14.18 22.13 21.96
C THR A 159 13.93 22.39 23.43
N ALA A 160 14.32 21.44 24.27
CA ALA A 160 14.15 21.50 25.72
C ALA A 160 15.49 21.19 26.40
N GLN A 161 16.05 22.14 27.17
CA GLN A 161 17.26 21.93 27.97
C GLN A 161 18.44 21.29 27.20
N ASP A 162 18.76 21.84 26.02
CA ASP A 162 19.80 21.35 25.08
C ASP A 162 19.56 19.96 24.47
N ILE A 163 18.35 19.41 24.62
CA ILE A 163 17.87 18.20 23.93
C ILE A 163 16.95 18.64 22.78
N ALA A 164 17.18 18.09 21.60
CA ALA A 164 16.29 18.25 20.45
C ALA A 164 15.17 17.22 20.52
N VAL A 165 13.92 17.68 20.45
CA VAL A 165 12.71 16.84 20.54
C VAL A 165 11.95 16.93 19.22
N LEU A 166 11.57 15.78 18.68
CA LEU A 166 10.83 15.63 17.44
C LEU A 166 9.60 14.75 17.69
N ASP A 167 8.42 15.36 17.65
CA ASP A 167 7.15 14.63 17.58
C ASP A 167 6.81 14.41 16.11
N ILE A 168 6.83 13.14 15.68
CA ILE A 168 6.71 12.73 14.29
C ILE A 168 5.35 12.09 14.07
N GLY A 169 4.48 12.79 13.34
CA GLY A 169 3.27 12.23 12.75
C GLY A 169 3.55 11.58 11.39
N LEU A 170 3.11 10.34 11.22
CA LEU A 170 3.22 9.56 9.99
C LEU A 170 1.83 9.20 9.48
N ALA A 171 1.54 9.52 8.23
CA ALA A 171 0.32 9.11 7.54
C ALA A 171 0.64 8.56 6.15
N ARG A 172 -0.29 7.81 5.54
CA ARG A 172 -0.08 7.34 4.16
C ARG A 172 0.11 8.52 3.21
N SER A 173 1.05 8.37 2.27
CA SER A 173 1.27 9.38 1.25
C SER A 173 0.04 9.56 0.36
N ASN A 174 -0.08 10.74 -0.24
CA ASN A 174 -1.25 11.07 -1.06
C ASN A 174 -1.41 10.13 -2.27
N SER A 175 -0.32 9.65 -2.88
CA SER A 175 -0.42 8.66 -3.97
C SER A 175 -0.91 7.31 -3.46
N VAL A 176 -0.46 6.86 -2.27
CA VAL A 176 -0.98 5.62 -1.67
C VAL A 176 -2.47 5.73 -1.40
N PHE A 177 -2.89 6.87 -0.83
CA PHE A 177 -4.30 7.15 -0.57
C PHE A 177 -5.15 7.11 -1.85
N VAL A 178 -4.76 7.87 -2.87
CA VAL A 178 -5.49 7.93 -4.15
C VAL A 178 -5.49 6.58 -4.87
N PHE A 179 -4.37 5.86 -4.86
CA PHE A 179 -4.29 4.53 -5.45
C PHE A 179 -5.21 3.54 -4.74
N ALA A 180 -5.24 3.54 -3.41
CA ALA A 180 -6.14 2.69 -2.64
C ALA A 180 -7.62 3.01 -2.91
N VAL A 181 -8.00 4.28 -2.98
CA VAL A 181 -9.35 4.69 -3.39
C VAL A 181 -9.69 4.23 -4.81
N PHE A 182 -8.77 4.40 -5.75
CA PHE A 182 -8.93 3.91 -7.12
C PHE A 182 -9.14 2.38 -7.15
N MET A 183 -8.36 1.62 -6.39
CA MET A 183 -8.55 0.17 -6.29
C MET A 183 -9.94 -0.19 -5.78
N MET A 184 -10.42 0.47 -4.72
CA MET A 184 -11.76 0.24 -4.18
C MET A 184 -12.84 0.50 -5.23
N LEU A 185 -12.73 1.61 -5.99
CA LEU A 185 -13.66 1.93 -7.07
C LEU A 185 -13.59 0.93 -8.22
N ALA A 186 -12.39 0.48 -8.60
CA ALA A 186 -12.18 -0.51 -9.65
C ALA A 186 -12.78 -1.87 -9.28
N MET A 187 -12.62 -2.32 -8.03
CA MET A 187 -13.24 -3.55 -7.52
C MET A 187 -14.77 -3.48 -7.61
N TRP A 188 -15.36 -2.36 -7.18
CA TRP A 188 -16.81 -2.14 -7.32
C TRP A 188 -17.27 -2.09 -8.78
N ALA A 189 -16.51 -1.43 -9.67
CA ALA A 189 -16.84 -1.38 -11.09
C ALA A 189 -16.82 -2.77 -11.75
N LEU A 190 -15.85 -3.62 -11.40
CA LEU A 190 -15.77 -5.00 -11.86
C LEU A 190 -16.93 -5.85 -11.31
N ALA A 191 -17.25 -5.71 -10.01
CA ALA A 191 -18.38 -6.39 -9.41
C ALA A 191 -19.72 -6.01 -10.07
N VAL A 192 -19.93 -4.71 -10.33
CA VAL A 192 -21.11 -4.21 -11.04
C VAL A 192 -21.15 -4.71 -12.48
N SER A 193 -20.00 -4.78 -13.17
CA SER A 193 -19.92 -5.35 -14.51
C SER A 193 -20.38 -6.80 -14.55
N VAL A 194 -19.87 -7.63 -13.61
CA VAL A 194 -20.28 -9.02 -13.45
C VAL A 194 -21.76 -9.13 -13.09
N LEU A 195 -22.27 -8.27 -12.21
CA LEU A 195 -23.67 -8.23 -11.83
C LEU A 195 -24.58 -7.92 -13.04
N ILE A 196 -24.24 -6.93 -13.85
CA ILE A 196 -24.99 -6.58 -15.06
C ILE A 196 -24.96 -7.74 -16.07
N GLY A 197 -23.77 -8.34 -16.28
CA GLY A 197 -23.62 -9.50 -17.14
C GLY A 197 -24.48 -10.68 -16.68
N GLY A 198 -24.38 -11.05 -15.40
CA GLY A 198 -25.16 -12.12 -14.78
C GLY A 198 -26.65 -11.85 -14.85
N TRP A 199 -27.10 -10.63 -14.52
CA TRP A 199 -28.49 -10.20 -14.65
C TRP A 199 -29.00 -10.37 -16.08
N TYR A 200 -28.23 -9.97 -17.09
CA TYR A 200 -28.60 -10.13 -18.50
C TYR A 200 -28.72 -11.61 -18.91
N LEU A 201 -27.81 -12.48 -18.46
CA LEU A 201 -27.87 -13.92 -18.74
C LEU A 201 -29.12 -14.56 -18.13
N VAL A 202 -29.40 -14.24 -16.86
CA VAL A 202 -30.54 -14.77 -16.10
C VAL A 202 -31.87 -14.31 -16.71
N THR A 203 -32.02 -13.01 -16.96
CA THR A 203 -33.29 -12.44 -17.49
C THR A 203 -33.61 -12.90 -18.90
N ARG A 204 -32.58 -13.14 -19.73
CA ARG A 204 -32.75 -13.67 -21.09
C ARG A 204 -32.87 -15.19 -21.15
N ARG A 205 -32.82 -15.89 -20.00
CA ARG A 205 -32.85 -17.36 -19.91
C ARG A 205 -31.88 -18.03 -20.90
N LYS A 206 -30.70 -17.46 -21.08
CA LYS A 206 -29.66 -18.11 -21.88
C LYS A 206 -29.21 -19.37 -21.12
N GLY A 207 -29.04 -20.48 -21.82
CA GLY A 207 -28.42 -21.71 -21.26
C GLY A 207 -26.97 -21.45 -20.83
N LEU A 208 -26.22 -22.50 -20.47
CA LEU A 208 -24.84 -22.32 -20.02
C LEU A 208 -23.95 -21.72 -21.11
N THR A 209 -23.59 -20.45 -20.94
CA THR A 209 -22.59 -19.79 -21.77
C THR A 209 -21.21 -19.94 -21.11
N TRP A 210 -20.49 -21.01 -21.46
CA TRP A 210 -19.15 -21.32 -20.94
C TRP A 210 -18.17 -20.14 -20.95
N PRO A 211 -18.10 -19.30 -22.01
CA PRO A 211 -17.21 -18.14 -22.00
C PRO A 211 -17.56 -17.11 -20.91
N ALA A 212 -18.85 -16.90 -20.63
CA ALA A 212 -19.28 -15.95 -19.61
C ALA A 212 -18.95 -16.47 -18.20
N LEU A 213 -19.16 -17.76 -17.94
CA LEU A 213 -18.76 -18.39 -16.68
C LEU A 213 -17.25 -18.27 -16.44
N GLY A 214 -16.45 -18.51 -17.49
CA GLY A 214 -15.00 -18.34 -17.45
C GLY A 214 -14.59 -16.90 -17.10
N TRP A 215 -15.19 -15.89 -17.74
CA TRP A 215 -14.92 -14.48 -17.44
C TRP A 215 -15.33 -14.08 -16.00
N MET A 216 -16.49 -14.53 -15.53
CA MET A 216 -16.95 -14.26 -14.15
C MET A 216 -16.00 -14.89 -13.12
N ALA A 217 -15.62 -16.15 -13.32
CA ALA A 217 -14.65 -16.84 -12.46
C ALA A 217 -13.26 -16.19 -12.51
N ALA A 218 -12.78 -15.81 -13.70
CA ALA A 218 -11.51 -15.12 -13.87
C ALA A 218 -11.50 -13.77 -13.13
N THR A 219 -12.62 -13.04 -13.16
CA THR A 219 -12.75 -11.76 -12.43
C THR A 219 -12.60 -11.96 -10.91
N LEU A 220 -13.18 -13.03 -10.36
CA LEU A 220 -13.08 -13.37 -8.94
C LEU A 220 -11.61 -13.59 -8.52
N PHE A 221 -10.87 -14.43 -9.25
CA PHE A 221 -9.46 -14.67 -8.95
C PHE A 221 -8.55 -13.47 -9.24
N ALA A 222 -8.86 -12.69 -10.28
CA ALA A 222 -8.12 -11.47 -10.59
C ALA A 222 -8.24 -10.42 -9.47
N LEU A 223 -9.40 -10.34 -8.81
CA LEU A 223 -9.61 -9.42 -7.70
C LEU A 223 -8.70 -9.72 -6.51
N ALA A 224 -8.50 -10.99 -6.16
CA ALA A 224 -7.58 -11.38 -5.09
C ALA A 224 -6.12 -11.00 -5.41
N ALA A 225 -5.69 -11.20 -6.66
CA ALA A 225 -4.35 -10.76 -7.10
C ALA A 225 -4.22 -9.23 -7.05
N PHE A 226 -5.24 -8.49 -7.52
CA PHE A 226 -5.27 -7.03 -7.51
C PHE A 226 -5.28 -6.45 -6.10
N ARG A 227 -6.01 -7.06 -5.15
CA ARG A 227 -5.99 -6.66 -3.74
C ARG A 227 -4.58 -6.74 -3.16
N ASN A 228 -3.81 -7.75 -3.53
CA ASN A 228 -2.44 -7.93 -3.05
C ASN A 228 -1.42 -6.95 -3.66
N THR A 229 -1.82 -6.14 -4.64
CA THR A 229 -0.98 -5.03 -5.15
C THR A 229 -1.15 -3.73 -4.36
N ALA A 230 -1.93 -3.76 -3.26
CA ALA A 230 -2.07 -2.62 -2.36
C ALA A 230 -0.70 -2.11 -1.85
N PRO A 231 -0.37 -0.83 -2.02
CA PRO A 231 0.91 -0.27 -1.58
C PRO A 231 1.13 -0.47 -0.08
N GLY A 232 2.32 -0.92 0.28
CA GLY A 232 2.67 -1.28 1.66
C GLY A 232 2.11 -2.63 2.12
N ALA A 233 1.46 -3.40 1.23
CA ALA A 233 0.97 -4.75 1.47
C ALA A 233 0.26 -4.91 2.85
N PRO A 234 -0.80 -4.12 3.12
CA PRO A 234 -1.50 -4.19 4.39
C PRO A 234 -2.03 -5.62 4.65
N PRO A 235 -2.02 -6.08 5.91
CA PRO A 235 -2.62 -7.35 6.30
C PRO A 235 -4.08 -7.46 5.85
N ILE A 236 -4.56 -8.68 5.68
CA ILE A 236 -5.98 -8.94 5.41
C ILE A 236 -6.81 -8.48 6.62
N GLY A 237 -7.94 -7.83 6.34
CA GLY A 237 -8.83 -7.28 7.37
C GLY A 237 -8.66 -5.78 7.59
N CYS A 238 -8.18 -5.04 6.58
CA CYS A 238 -8.18 -3.59 6.62
C CYS A 238 -9.45 -2.99 5.96
N LEU A 239 -9.62 -1.68 6.08
CA LEU A 239 -10.79 -0.97 5.59
C LEU A 239 -11.03 -1.17 4.09
N LEU A 240 -9.96 -1.22 3.29
CA LEU A 240 -10.04 -1.58 1.86
C LEU A 240 -10.77 -2.91 1.65
N ASP A 241 -10.49 -3.89 2.52
CA ASP A 241 -11.11 -5.21 2.41
C ASP A 241 -12.58 -5.17 2.80
N TYR A 242 -12.89 -4.51 3.92
CA TYR A 242 -14.22 -4.40 4.48
C TYR A 242 -15.19 -3.59 3.62
N ILE A 243 -14.70 -2.57 2.91
CA ILE A 243 -15.54 -1.68 2.09
C ILE A 243 -15.67 -2.18 0.65
N ALA A 244 -14.60 -2.74 0.07
CA ALA A 244 -14.58 -3.06 -1.35
C ALA A 244 -14.36 -4.54 -1.64
N PHE A 245 -13.20 -5.09 -1.24
CA PHE A 245 -12.77 -6.41 -1.70
C PHE A 245 -13.78 -7.53 -1.38
N LEU A 246 -14.19 -7.65 -0.11
CA LEU A 246 -15.08 -8.72 0.33
C LEU A 246 -16.47 -8.63 -0.30
N TRP A 247 -17.00 -7.41 -0.45
CA TRP A 247 -18.29 -7.17 -1.08
C TRP A 247 -18.26 -7.46 -2.58
N ALA A 248 -17.18 -7.04 -3.25
CA ALA A 248 -17.00 -7.29 -4.66
C ALA A 248 -16.90 -8.80 -4.95
N GLU A 249 -16.09 -9.55 -4.18
CA GLU A 249 -16.02 -11.00 -4.29
C GLU A 249 -17.37 -11.68 -4.00
N THR A 250 -18.08 -11.24 -2.96
CA THR A 250 -19.40 -11.77 -2.60
C THR A 250 -20.40 -11.59 -3.74
N VAL A 251 -20.47 -10.39 -4.34
CA VAL A 251 -21.35 -10.10 -5.47
C VAL A 251 -21.01 -10.98 -6.67
N ILE A 252 -19.72 -11.09 -7.02
CA ILE A 252 -19.27 -11.90 -8.16
C ILE A 252 -19.59 -13.37 -7.94
N ALA A 253 -19.29 -13.92 -6.76
CA ALA A 253 -19.57 -15.31 -6.40
C ALA A 253 -21.08 -15.61 -6.48
N PHE A 254 -21.91 -14.74 -5.92
CA PHE A 254 -23.36 -14.89 -5.95
C PHE A 254 -23.92 -14.84 -7.38
N CYS A 255 -23.40 -13.93 -8.21
CA CYS A 255 -23.77 -13.86 -9.63
C CYS A 255 -23.40 -15.14 -10.37
N LEU A 256 -22.19 -15.65 -10.15
CA LEU A 256 -21.71 -16.90 -10.78
C LEU A 256 -22.63 -18.07 -10.41
N ILE A 257 -22.90 -18.26 -9.12
CA ILE A 257 -23.79 -19.33 -8.61
C ILE A 257 -25.19 -19.20 -9.23
N THR A 258 -25.73 -17.99 -9.26
CA THR A 258 -27.07 -17.73 -9.82
C THR A 258 -27.12 -18.05 -11.32
N VAL A 259 -26.12 -17.64 -12.09
CA VAL A 259 -26.03 -17.94 -13.53
C VAL A 259 -25.93 -19.45 -13.78
N VAL A 260 -25.13 -20.17 -12.98
CA VAL A 260 -25.01 -21.63 -13.12
C VAL A 260 -26.35 -22.32 -12.81
N ILE A 261 -27.00 -22.00 -11.69
CA ILE A 261 -28.27 -22.64 -11.30
C ILE A 261 -29.36 -22.37 -12.33
N THR A 262 -29.48 -21.12 -12.78
CA THR A 262 -30.50 -20.73 -13.77
C THR A 262 -30.20 -21.30 -15.16
N GLY A 263 -28.93 -21.35 -15.56
CA GLY A 263 -28.48 -21.95 -16.82
C GLY A 263 -28.82 -23.43 -16.91
N ILE A 264 -28.55 -24.21 -15.86
CA ILE A 264 -28.87 -25.66 -15.81
C ILE A 264 -30.38 -25.87 -15.92
N ARG A 265 -31.19 -25.00 -15.29
CA ARG A 265 -32.66 -25.08 -15.38
C ARG A 265 -33.21 -24.67 -16.74
N ALA A 266 -32.49 -23.83 -17.49
CA ALA A 266 -32.90 -23.36 -18.81
C ALA A 266 -32.51 -24.31 -19.94
N GLU A 267 -31.60 -25.26 -19.71
CA GLU A 267 -31.24 -26.28 -20.69
C GLU A 267 -32.42 -27.25 -20.93
N PRO A 268 -32.90 -27.38 -22.18
CA PRO A 268 -33.88 -28.42 -22.52
C PRO A 268 -33.29 -29.80 -22.24
N ARG A 269 -34.07 -30.70 -21.63
CA ARG A 269 -33.69 -32.11 -21.49
C ARG A 269 -33.59 -32.74 -22.88
N THR A 270 -32.39 -32.76 -23.46
CA THR A 270 -32.10 -33.49 -24.69
C THR A 270 -32.12 -34.99 -24.37
N GLY A 271 -33.29 -35.61 -24.44
CA GLY A 271 -33.45 -37.01 -24.03
C GLY A 271 -34.86 -37.56 -24.22
N ALA A 272 -35.44 -37.43 -25.41
CA ALA A 272 -36.45 -38.37 -25.88
C ALA A 272 -35.91 -38.96 -27.20
N PRO A 273 -35.54 -40.25 -27.26
CA PRO A 273 -35.09 -40.86 -28.50
C PRO A 273 -36.17 -40.72 -29.55
N ALA A 274 -35.81 -40.19 -30.73
CA ALA A 274 -36.66 -40.23 -31.90
C ALA A 274 -37.03 -41.70 -32.16
N ALA A 275 -38.33 -42.00 -32.12
CA ALA A 275 -38.85 -43.32 -32.47
C ALA A 275 -38.26 -43.74 -33.83
N ALA A 276 -37.63 -44.91 -33.87
CA ALA A 276 -37.03 -45.48 -35.06
C ALA A 276 -38.08 -45.57 -36.20
N PRO A 277 -37.67 -45.36 -37.46
CA PRO A 277 -38.60 -45.42 -38.59
C PRO A 277 -39.22 -46.83 -38.68
N ALA A 278 -40.55 -46.88 -38.70
CA ALA A 278 -41.31 -48.10 -38.92
C ALA A 278 -41.03 -48.65 -40.33
N ASP A 279 -40.77 -49.96 -40.37
CA ASP A 279 -40.55 -50.77 -41.57
C ASP A 279 -41.57 -50.48 -42.68
N ALA A 280 -41.07 -50.31 -43.92
CA ALA A 280 -41.88 -50.37 -45.13
C ALA A 280 -41.91 -51.83 -45.65
N PRO A 281 -43.08 -52.39 -46.03
CA PRO A 281 -43.16 -53.77 -46.50
C PRO A 281 -42.51 -53.94 -47.87
N THR A 282 -41.78 -55.04 -48.05
CA THR A 282 -41.33 -55.57 -49.34
C THR A 282 -42.53 -55.93 -50.22
N GLU A 283 -42.81 -55.15 -51.27
CA GLU A 283 -43.69 -55.56 -52.36
C GLU A 283 -42.92 -56.34 -53.43
N GLY A 284 -43.45 -57.51 -53.75
CA GLY A 284 -42.87 -58.48 -54.67
C GLY A 284 -42.93 -58.03 -56.13
N SER A 285 -41.82 -58.29 -56.82
CA SER A 285 -41.73 -58.29 -58.28
C SER A 285 -42.61 -59.39 -58.86
N THR A 286 -43.72 -59.01 -59.48
CA THR A 286 -44.46 -59.90 -60.39
C THR A 286 -44.19 -59.46 -61.83
N THR A 287 -43.41 -60.29 -62.51
CA THR A 287 -43.07 -60.21 -63.93
C THR A 287 -44.23 -60.76 -64.76
N GLN A 288 -44.79 -60.00 -65.70
CA GLN A 288 -45.22 -60.54 -67.01
C GLN A 288 -45.60 -59.44 -68.02
N SER A 289 -44.86 -59.40 -69.13
CA SER A 289 -45.24 -58.90 -70.46
C SER A 289 -46.16 -59.91 -71.18
N PRO A 290 -46.69 -59.64 -72.39
CA PRO A 290 -46.67 -58.42 -73.21
C PRO A 290 -48.04 -57.77 -73.46
#